data_AF-A0A7X8BNI1-F1
#
_entry.id   AF-A0A7X8BNI1-F1
#
_cell.length_a   1.000
_cell.length_b   1.000
_cell.length_c   1.000
_cell.angle_alpha   90.00
_cell.angle_beta   90.00
_cell.angle_gamma   90.00
#
_symmetry.space_group_name_H-M   'P 1'
#
loop_
_entity.id
_entity.type
_entity.pdbx_description
1 polymer ?
#
loop_
_entity_poly.entity_id
_entity_poly.type
_entity_poly.pdbx_seq_one_letter_code
_entity_poly.pdbx_strand_id
1 'polypeptide(L)'
;LIAAEGLARTGNEPQAREYLNQVRRRAGLANETASGDALIQSILTERFHELPLEFKVWDDIRRTRLYPEADGMQSGRLSWVPLASAAIQNKPEGSVRVGAIPEYALLWPIPLSDMQANPLLEGNQNPGWN
;
A
#
# COMPACT_ATOMS: atom_id res chain seq x y z
N LEU A 1 -6.11 -11.50 -6.68
CA LEU A 1 -5.46 -10.16 -6.67
C LEU A 1 -3.94 -10.19 -6.70
N ILE A 2 -3.24 -11.08 -5.97
CA ILE A 2 -1.77 -11.23 -6.11
C ILE A 2 -1.37 -11.56 -7.56
N ALA A 3 -2.00 -12.58 -8.16
CA ALA A 3 -1.76 -12.95 -9.55
C ALA A 3 -2.04 -11.81 -10.54
N ALA A 4 -3.14 -11.07 -10.33
CA ALA A 4 -3.48 -9.91 -11.15
C ALA A 4 -2.37 -8.85 -11.13
N GLU A 5 -1.87 -8.50 -9.94
CA GLU A 5 -0.79 -7.51 -9.82
C GLU A 5 0.51 -8.00 -10.46
N GLY A 6 0.90 -9.26 -10.22
CA GLY A 6 2.11 -9.84 -10.81
C GLY A 6 2.05 -9.84 -12.34
N LEU A 7 0.92 -10.21 -12.92
CA LEU A 7 0.70 -10.20 -14.37
C LEU A 7 0.71 -8.79 -14.95
N ALA A 8 0.06 -7.81 -14.30
CA ALA A 8 0.09 -6.43 -14.74
C ALA A 8 1.53 -5.87 -14.75
N ARG A 9 2.30 -6.10 -13.68
CA ARG A 9 3.69 -5.64 -13.57
C ARG A 9 4.66 -6.34 -14.53
N THR A 10 4.29 -7.52 -15.03
CA THR A 10 5.07 -8.28 -16.02
C THR A 10 4.54 -8.12 -17.45
N GLY A 11 3.58 -7.21 -17.67
CA GLY A 11 3.08 -6.84 -19.00
C GLY A 11 1.93 -7.71 -19.54
N ASN A 12 1.48 -8.74 -18.83
CA ASN A 12 0.31 -9.54 -19.22
C ASN A 12 -0.99 -8.94 -18.66
N GLU A 13 -1.33 -7.75 -19.13
CA GLU A 13 -2.53 -7.04 -18.69
C GLU A 13 -3.87 -7.74 -19.01
N PRO A 14 -4.05 -8.41 -20.17
CA PRO A 14 -5.31 -9.10 -20.45
C PRO A 14 -5.68 -10.12 -19.37
N GLN A 15 -4.72 -10.94 -18.95
CA GLN A 15 -4.92 -11.93 -17.90
C GLN A 15 -4.99 -11.28 -16.50
N ALA A 16 -4.25 -10.19 -16.28
CA ALA A 16 -4.38 -9.40 -15.05
C ALA A 16 -5.81 -8.88 -14.85
N ARG A 17 -6.40 -8.28 -15.89
CA ARG A 17 -7.81 -7.83 -15.88
C ARG A 17 -8.77 -8.98 -15.67
N GLU A 18 -8.51 -10.16 -16.25
CA GLU A 18 -9.35 -11.33 -16.01
C GLU A 18 -9.44 -11.67 -14.52
N TYR A 19 -8.30 -11.79 -13.83
CA TYR A 19 -8.28 -12.09 -12.39
C TYR A 19 -8.82 -10.96 -11.52
N LEU A 20 -8.57 -9.69 -11.88
CA LEU A 20 -9.17 -8.55 -11.21
C LEU A 20 -10.71 -8.60 -11.33
N ASN A 21 -11.21 -8.85 -12.54
CA ASN A 21 -12.64 -8.84 -12.82
C ASN A 21 -13.38 -10.04 -12.24
N GLN A 22 -12.71 -11.15 -11.93
CA GLN A 22 -13.32 -12.23 -11.14
C GLN A 22 -13.76 -11.73 -9.75
N VAL A 23 -12.92 -10.97 -9.06
CA VAL A 23 -13.21 -10.37 -7.75
C VAL A 23 -14.33 -9.34 -7.87
N ARG A 24 -14.21 -8.42 -8.83
CA ARG A 24 -15.20 -7.37 -9.07
C ARG A 24 -16.58 -7.92 -9.37
N ARG A 25 -16.69 -8.91 -10.27
CA ARG A 25 -17.97 -9.54 -10.62
C ARG A 25 -18.62 -10.24 -9.44
N ARG A 26 -17.85 -10.94 -8.61
CA ARG A 26 -18.37 -11.55 -7.38
C ARG A 26 -18.95 -10.49 -6.43
N ALA A 27 -18.32 -9.31 -6.36
CA ALA A 27 -18.81 -8.18 -5.58
C ALA A 27 -19.96 -7.39 -6.27
N GLY A 28 -20.43 -7.81 -7.45
CA GLY A 28 -21.47 -7.11 -8.19
C GLY A 28 -21.01 -5.83 -8.89
N LEU A 29 -19.70 -5.63 -9.05
CA LEU A 29 -19.11 -4.47 -9.70
C LEU A 29 -18.88 -4.71 -11.20
N ALA A 30 -18.91 -3.62 -11.98
CA ALA A 30 -18.57 -3.65 -13.39
C ALA A 30 -17.09 -4.01 -13.62
N ASN A 31 -16.80 -4.66 -14.74
CA ASN A 31 -15.43 -5.00 -15.13
C ASN A 31 -14.57 -3.72 -15.28
N GLU A 32 -13.35 -3.79 -14.77
CA GLU A 32 -12.29 -2.81 -15.01
C GLU A 32 -11.68 -3.02 -16.40
N THR A 33 -11.40 -1.90 -17.08
CA THR A 33 -10.83 -1.83 -18.43
C THR A 33 -9.52 -1.05 -18.50
N ALA A 34 -9.06 -0.49 -17.37
CA ALA A 34 -7.79 0.22 -17.27
C ALA A 34 -6.58 -0.60 -17.78
N SER A 35 -5.54 0.12 -18.16
CA SER A 35 -4.26 -0.37 -18.66
C SER A 35 -3.10 0.41 -18.04
N GLY A 36 -1.88 -0.07 -18.22
CA GLY A 36 -0.66 0.52 -17.68
C GLY A 36 -0.72 0.71 -16.17
N ASP A 37 -0.21 1.85 -15.71
CA ASP A 37 -0.18 2.19 -14.28
C ASP A 37 -1.59 2.32 -13.68
N ALA A 38 -2.59 2.74 -14.47
CA ALA A 38 -3.97 2.81 -14.00
C ALA A 38 -4.52 1.43 -13.66
N LEU A 39 -4.13 0.37 -14.40
CA LEU A 39 -4.49 -1.00 -14.05
C LEU A 39 -3.86 -1.42 -12.72
N ILE A 40 -2.60 -1.07 -12.48
CA ILE A 40 -1.92 -1.36 -11.21
C ILE A 40 -2.65 -0.66 -10.06
N GLN A 41 -3.01 0.61 -10.22
CA GLN A 41 -3.79 1.35 -9.20
C GLN A 41 -5.18 0.74 -8.96
N SER A 42 -5.90 0.33 -10.01
CA SER A 42 -7.18 -0.37 -9.84
C SER A 42 -7.01 -1.69 -9.08
N ILE A 43 -5.93 -2.44 -9.32
CA ILE A 43 -5.65 -3.68 -8.57
C ILE A 43 -5.34 -3.40 -7.10
N LEU A 44 -4.54 -2.36 -6.80
CA LEU A 44 -4.25 -1.97 -5.42
C LEU A 44 -5.52 -1.48 -4.68
N THR A 45 -6.35 -0.69 -5.35
CA THR A 45 -7.65 -0.27 -4.84
C THR A 45 -8.56 -1.46 -4.55
N GLU A 46 -8.63 -2.44 -5.45
CA GLU A 46 -9.44 -3.64 -5.22
C GLU A 46 -8.90 -4.48 -4.06
N ARG A 47 -7.57 -4.55 -3.87
CA ARG A 47 -6.97 -5.20 -2.68
C ARG A 47 -7.39 -4.51 -1.39
N PHE A 48 -7.42 -3.18 -1.37
CA PHE A 48 -7.86 -2.41 -0.21
C PHE A 48 -9.34 -2.65 0.11
N HIS A 49 -10.20 -2.72 -0.91
CA HIS A 49 -11.64 -2.97 -0.75
C HIS A 49 -12.01 -4.42 -0.43
N GLU A 50 -11.26 -5.39 -0.94
CA GLU A 50 -11.51 -6.82 -0.71
C GLU A 50 -11.03 -7.29 0.67
N LEU A 51 -10.00 -6.63 1.22
CA LEU A 51 -9.31 -7.05 2.45
C LEU A 51 -9.38 -6.01 3.60
N PRO A 52 -10.48 -5.22 3.77
CA PRO A 52 -10.60 -4.31 4.90
C PRO A 52 -10.73 -5.18 6.15
N LEU A 53 -9.97 -4.90 7.20
CA LEU A 53 -9.87 -5.73 8.42
C LEU A 53 -8.99 -6.98 8.33
N GLU A 54 -8.34 -7.26 7.19
CA GLU A 54 -7.21 -8.21 7.15
C GLU A 54 -5.85 -7.53 7.32
N PHE A 55 -5.86 -6.22 7.59
CA PHE A 55 -4.69 -5.38 7.90
C PHE A 55 -3.57 -5.39 6.82
N LYS A 56 -3.91 -5.74 5.58
CA LYS A 56 -2.96 -5.84 4.45
C LYS A 56 -2.47 -4.51 3.92
N VAL A 57 -3.17 -3.41 4.21
CA VAL A 57 -2.82 -2.08 3.68
C VAL A 57 -1.40 -1.66 4.08
N TRP A 58 -0.95 -1.97 5.29
CA TRP A 58 0.40 -1.62 5.72
C TRP A 58 1.47 -2.36 4.92
N ASP A 59 1.26 -3.65 4.65
CA ASP A 59 2.17 -4.45 3.82
C ASP A 59 2.18 -3.94 2.38
N ASP A 60 1.03 -3.55 1.85
CA ASP A 60 0.91 -2.93 0.52
C ASP A 60 1.65 -1.59 0.46
N ILE A 61 1.51 -0.72 1.48
CA ILE A 61 2.27 0.54 1.59
C ILE A 61 3.78 0.26 1.62
N ARG A 62 4.23 -0.68 2.47
CA ARG A 62 5.66 -1.02 2.61
C ARG A 62 6.29 -1.50 1.31
N ARG A 63 5.64 -2.45 0.61
CA ARG A 63 6.22 -3.06 -0.60
C ARG A 63 6.13 -2.16 -1.82
N THR A 64 5.12 -1.28 -1.90
CA THR A 64 4.92 -0.40 -3.05
C THR A 64 5.53 0.99 -2.86
N ARG A 65 5.78 1.40 -1.61
CA ARG A 65 6.07 2.79 -1.20
C ARG A 65 4.97 3.78 -1.60
N LEU A 66 3.75 3.29 -1.83
CA LEU A 66 2.59 4.10 -2.16
C LEU A 66 1.60 4.15 -1.00
N TYR A 67 0.94 5.28 -0.81
CA TYR A 67 -0.12 5.49 0.17
C TYR A 67 -1.46 5.72 -0.55
N PRO A 68 -2.56 5.08 -0.11
CA PRO A 68 -3.88 5.31 -0.67
C PRO A 68 -4.50 6.59 -0.12
N GLU A 69 -4.75 7.56 -1.00
CA GLU A 69 -5.49 8.78 -0.70
C GLU A 69 -6.87 8.77 -1.34
N ALA A 70 -7.83 9.46 -0.75
CA ALA A 70 -9.11 9.69 -1.40
C ALA A 70 -8.90 10.57 -2.65
N ASP A 71 -9.34 10.08 -3.81
CA ASP A 71 -9.28 10.81 -5.08
C ASP A 71 -10.51 11.73 -5.19
N GLY A 72 -10.51 12.80 -4.40
CA GLY A 72 -11.63 13.74 -4.28
C GLY A 72 -12.67 13.37 -3.21
N MET A 73 -13.50 14.34 -2.85
CA MET A 73 -14.49 14.19 -1.77
C MET A 73 -15.62 13.24 -2.22
N GLN A 74 -15.84 12.16 -1.46
CA GLN A 74 -16.91 11.18 -1.70
C GLN A 74 -16.88 10.51 -3.08
N SER A 75 -15.72 10.44 -3.73
CA SER A 75 -15.61 9.86 -5.08
C SER A 75 -15.73 8.34 -5.10
N GLY A 76 -15.48 7.67 -3.97
CA GLY A 76 -15.33 6.21 -3.91
C GLY A 76 -14.07 5.71 -4.65
N ARG A 77 -13.13 6.60 -4.97
CA ARG A 77 -11.90 6.32 -5.70
C ARG A 77 -10.69 6.62 -4.82
N LEU A 78 -9.60 5.90 -5.10
CA LEU A 78 -8.31 6.10 -4.44
C LEU A 78 -7.25 6.50 -5.46
N SER A 79 -6.39 7.44 -5.05
CA SER A 79 -5.12 7.74 -5.72
C SER A 79 -3.99 7.14 -4.90
N TRP A 80 -3.13 6.36 -5.54
CA TRP A 80 -1.97 5.76 -4.88
C TRP A 80 -0.73 6.63 -5.14
N VAL A 81 -0.36 7.44 -4.15
CA VAL A 81 0.72 8.44 -4.28
C VAL A 81 1.98 7.99 -3.53
N PRO A 82 3.18 8.50 -3.84
CA PRO A 82 4.38 8.22 -3.06
C PRO A 82 4.19 8.57 -1.58
N LEU A 83 4.61 7.68 -0.67
CA LEU A 83 4.45 7.87 0.79
C LEU A 83 5.05 9.19 1.28
N ALA A 84 6.22 9.57 0.74
CA ALA A 84 6.92 10.81 1.12
C ALA A 84 6.11 12.08 0.84
N SER A 85 5.19 12.05 -0.13
CA SER A 85 4.31 13.16 -0.48
C SER A 85 2.87 12.98 0.01
N ALA A 86 2.58 11.90 0.74
CA ALA A 86 1.21 11.55 1.09
C ALA A 86 0.61 12.49 2.15
N ALA A 87 -0.61 12.97 1.91
CA ALA A 87 -1.46 13.69 2.83
C ALA A 87 -2.15 12.72 3.79
N ILE A 88 -1.58 12.60 4.99
CA ILE A 88 -2.01 11.62 6.00
C ILE A 88 -2.78 12.35 7.10
N GLN A 89 -3.98 11.85 7.40
CA GLN A 89 -4.78 12.33 8.53
C GLN A 89 -4.62 11.38 9.72
N ASN A 90 -4.08 11.88 10.83
CA ASN A 90 -4.13 11.15 12.09
C ASN A 90 -5.47 11.44 12.79
N LYS A 91 -6.30 10.42 12.98
CA LYS A 91 -7.50 10.50 13.82
C LYS A 91 -7.06 10.09 15.24
N PRO A 92 -7.11 10.99 16.25
CA PRO A 92 -8.19 11.95 16.49
C PRO A 92 -7.87 13.43 16.25
N GLU A 93 -6.64 13.80 15.93
CA GLU A 93 -6.21 15.21 15.83
C GLU A 93 -6.93 15.99 14.72
N GLY A 94 -7.47 15.30 13.71
CA GLY A 94 -8.21 15.90 12.61
C GLY A 94 -7.32 16.65 11.61
N SER A 95 -6.06 16.94 11.95
CA SER A 95 -5.10 17.60 11.08
C SER A 95 -4.55 16.64 10.01
N VAL A 96 -4.50 17.12 8.77
CA VAL A 96 -3.80 16.47 7.65
C VAL A 96 -2.35 16.96 7.66
N ARG A 97 -1.40 16.04 7.55
CA ARG A 97 0.03 16.35 7.43
C ARG A 97 0.60 15.61 6.23
N VAL A 98 1.33 16.35 5.38
CA VAL A 98 2.06 15.78 4.25
C VAL A 98 3.33 15.12 4.76
N GLY A 99 3.60 13.89 4.32
CA GLY A 99 4.80 13.14 4.70
C GLY A 99 4.85 12.80 6.20
N ALA A 100 3.69 12.61 6.82
CA ALA A 100 3.59 12.37 8.27
C ALA A 100 4.26 11.07 8.72
N ILE A 101 4.32 10.07 7.84
CA ILE A 101 5.02 8.80 8.07
C ILE A 101 6.37 8.88 7.36
N PRO A 102 7.49 8.92 8.10
CA PRO A 102 8.81 8.96 7.47
C PRO A 102 9.15 7.61 6.82
N GLU A 103 9.95 7.61 5.74
CA GLU A 103 10.25 6.38 4.99
C GLU A 103 10.96 5.31 5.83
N TYR A 104 11.80 5.70 6.79
CA TYR A 104 12.48 4.73 7.66
C TYR A 104 11.49 3.90 8.51
N ALA A 105 10.28 4.41 8.76
CA ALA A 105 9.24 3.71 9.51
C ALA A 105 8.62 2.53 8.73
N LEU A 106 8.93 2.38 7.43
CA LEU A 106 8.55 1.19 6.65
C LEU A 106 9.29 -0.08 7.09
N LEU A 107 10.36 0.07 7.87
CA LEU A 107 11.10 -1.03 8.47
C LEU A 107 11.10 -0.85 9.99
N TRP A 108 10.62 -1.85 10.71
CA TRP A 108 10.57 -1.80 12.18
C TRP A 108 11.97 -1.74 12.79
N PRO A 109 12.18 -1.05 13.92
CA PRO A 109 13.47 -1.05 14.59
C PRO A 109 13.79 -2.43 15.14
N ILE A 110 15.08 -2.75 15.22
CA ILE A 110 15.55 -3.85 16.07
C ILE A 110 15.31 -3.42 17.52
N PRO A 111 14.66 -4.25 18.36
CA PRO A 111 14.42 -3.90 19.76
C PRO A 111 15.72 -3.57 20.49
N LEU A 112 15.70 -2.50 21.30
CA LEU A 112 16.87 -2.07 22.07
C LEU A 112 17.39 -3.19 23.00
N SER A 113 16.48 -3.97 23.59
CA SER A 113 16.84 -5.12 24.43
C SER A 113 17.67 -6.16 23.68
N ASP A 114 17.33 -6.41 22.41
CA ASP A 114 18.02 -7.41 21.59
C ASP A 114 19.40 -6.90 21.20
N MET A 115 19.52 -5.61 20.87
CA MET A 115 20.80 -4.96 20.61
C MET A 115 21.72 -4.94 21.84
N GLN A 116 21.16 -4.72 23.04
CA GLN A 116 21.92 -4.77 24.30
C GLN A 116 22.33 -6.20 24.68
N ALA A 117 21.47 -7.18 24.40
CA ALA A 117 21.73 -8.58 24.71
C ALA A 117 22.74 -9.23 23.75
N ASN A 118 22.81 -8.76 22.50
CA ASN A 118 23.72 -9.27 21.48
C ASN A 118 24.64 -8.16 20.93
N PRO A 119 25.87 -8.04 21.44
CA PRO A 119 26.84 -7.03 20.98
C PRO A 119 27.15 -7.09 19.47
N LEU A 120 26.92 -8.23 18.80
CA LEU A 120 27.09 -8.34 17.35
C LEU A 120 26.07 -7.50 16.56
N LEU A 121 25.00 -7.03 17.20
CA LEU A 121 24.01 -6.12 16.61
C LEU A 121 24.40 -4.65 16.78
N GLU A 122 25.45 -4.32 17.52
CA GLU A 122 25.92 -2.94 17.67
C GLU A 122 26.23 -2.33 16.29
N GLY A 123 25.73 -1.11 16.03
CA GLY A 123 25.88 -0.45 14.73
C GLY A 123 25.05 -1.02 13.57
N ASN A 124 24.26 -2.08 13.80
CA ASN A 124 23.45 -2.75 12.77
C ASN A 124 21.95 -2.42 12.86
N GLN A 125 21.60 -1.29 13.48
CA GLN A 125 20.20 -0.82 13.52
C GLN A 125 19.73 -0.43 12.10
N ASN A 126 18.42 -0.60 11.87
CA ASN A 126 17.80 -0.14 10.64
C ASN A 126 17.97 1.37 10.47
N PRO A 127 18.36 1.86 9.28
CA PRO A 127 18.64 3.28 9.06
C PRO A 127 17.48 4.19 9.50
N GLY A 128 17.79 5.29 10.19
CA GLY A 128 16.82 6.26 10.69
C GLY A 128 16.28 6.00 12.09
N TRP A 129 16.50 4.79 12.64
CA TRP A 129 16.25 4.48 14.04
C TRP A 129 17.51 4.69 14.88
N ASN A 130 17.37 5.33 16.05
CA ASN A 130 18.44 5.63 16.99
C ASN A 130 18.09 5.10 18.39
#